data_AF-A0AAE3J5G6-F1
#
_entry.id   AF-A0AAE3J5G6-F1
#
_cell.length_a   1.000
_cell.length_b   1.000
_cell.length_c   1.000
_cell.angle_alpha   90.00
_cell.angle_beta   90.00
_cell.angle_gamma   90.00
#
_symmetry.space_group_name_H-M   'P 1'
#
loop_
_entity.id
_entity.type
_entity.pdbx_description
1 polymer ?
#
loop_
_entity_poly.entity_id
_entity_poly.type
_entity_poly.pdbx_seq_one_letter_code
_entity_poly.pdbx_strand_id
1 'polypeptide(L)'
;MAERFSVSETSLKSYFRGVYGQNISTWLREIRMNEAARLLSDTKRPIAEISEQIGYSNQGKFAAVFKKQFGLSPLEYRRSKNLENR
;
A
#
# COMPACT_ATOMS: atom_id res chain seq x y z
N MET A 1 31.83 8.26 -9.34
CA MET A 1 30.44 8.78 -9.37
C MET A 1 29.46 7.74 -9.96
N ALA A 2 29.46 6.51 -9.42
CA ALA A 2 28.51 5.44 -9.78
C ALA A 2 28.62 4.27 -8.78
N GLU A 3 28.48 4.53 -7.47
CA GLU A 3 28.66 3.50 -6.43
C GLU A 3 27.66 3.67 -5.27
N ARG A 4 26.36 3.67 -5.55
CA ARG A 4 25.36 3.55 -4.48
C ARG A 4 24.34 2.49 -4.84
N PHE A 5 24.64 1.30 -4.34
CA PHE A 5 23.73 0.17 -4.11
C PHE A 5 23.17 -0.52 -5.37
N SER A 6 24.04 -1.18 -6.13
CA SER A 6 23.67 -2.39 -6.90
C SER A 6 23.43 -3.59 -5.97
N VAL A 7 22.65 -3.41 -4.89
CA VAL A 7 22.07 -4.54 -4.19
C VAL A 7 20.93 -4.99 -5.09
N SER A 8 21.23 -5.94 -5.99
CA SER A 8 20.23 -6.53 -6.89
C SER A 8 18.95 -6.81 -6.12
N GLU A 9 17.80 -6.47 -6.71
CA GLU A 9 16.46 -6.64 -6.11
C GLU A 9 16.27 -8.04 -5.48
N THR A 10 16.95 -9.04 -6.05
CA THR A 10 17.07 -10.43 -5.58
C THR A 10 17.83 -10.58 -4.26
N SER A 11 18.96 -9.89 -4.07
CA SER A 11 19.77 -9.94 -2.84
C SER A 11 19.04 -9.29 -1.67
N LEU A 12 18.32 -8.18 -1.92
CA LEU A 12 17.49 -7.54 -0.89
C LEU A 12 16.30 -8.43 -0.52
N LYS A 13 15.61 -9.02 -1.50
CA LYS A 13 14.50 -9.98 -1.27
C LYS A 13 14.94 -11.20 -0.45
N SER A 14 16.09 -11.79 -0.76
CA SER A 14 16.62 -12.96 -0.05
C SER A 14 17.09 -12.63 1.36
N TYR A 15 17.78 -11.50 1.55
CA TYR A 15 18.18 -11.03 2.88
C TYR A 15 16.98 -10.74 3.79
N PHE A 16 15.96 -10.06 3.26
CA PHE A 16 14.75 -9.74 4.04
C PHE A 16 13.97 -10.99 4.43
N ARG A 17 13.88 -11.98 3.54
CA ARG A 17 13.24 -13.27 3.84
C ARG A 17 14.03 -14.06 4.89
N GLY A 18 15.36 -13.97 4.88
CA GLY A 18 16.22 -14.61 5.87
C GLY A 18 16.13 -13.99 7.27
N VAL A 19 15.93 -12.66 7.36
CA VAL A 19 15.83 -11.94 8.64
C VAL A 19 14.40 -11.92 9.20
N TYR A 20 13.39 -11.74 8.35
CA TYR A 20 12.00 -11.51 8.77
C TYR A 20 11.03 -12.65 8.43
N GLY A 21 11.49 -13.71 7.76
CA GLY A 21 10.67 -14.87 7.39
C GLY A 21 9.59 -14.60 6.33
N GLN A 22 9.40 -13.34 5.92
CA GLN A 22 8.37 -12.91 4.97
C GLN A 22 8.98 -12.29 3.70
N ASN A 23 8.22 -12.33 2.61
CA ASN A 23 8.60 -11.67 1.37
C ASN A 23 8.49 -10.15 1.54
N ILE A 24 9.59 -9.41 1.31
CA ILE A 24 9.66 -7.94 1.36
C ILE A 24 8.53 -7.27 0.57
N SER A 25 8.10 -7.87 -0.55
CA SER A 25 7.01 -7.36 -1.38
C SER A 25 5.64 -7.47 -0.70
N THR A 26 5.44 -8.46 0.17
CA THR A 26 4.22 -8.58 0.98
C THR A 26 4.23 -7.56 2.09
N TRP A 27 5.34 -7.44 2.82
CA TRP A 27 5.48 -6.47 3.90
C TRP A 27 5.32 -5.02 3.40
N LEU A 28 5.98 -4.66 2.29
CA LEU A 28 5.85 -3.34 1.69
C LEU A 28 4.42 -3.06 1.22
N ARG A 29 3.73 -4.09 0.71
CA ARG A 29 2.31 -3.98 0.33
C ARG A 29 1.46 -3.67 1.55
N GLU A 30 1.65 -4.38 2.66
CA GLU A 30 0.89 -4.14 3.90
C GLU A 30 1.07 -2.71 4.40
N ILE A 31 2.31 -2.21 4.42
CA ILE A 31 2.60 -0.82 4.80
C ILE A 31 1.86 0.18 3.90
N ARG A 32 1.97 0.00 2.58
CA ARG A 32 1.29 0.87 1.60
C ARG A 32 -0.22 0.86 1.77
N MET A 33 -0.81 -0.32 2.02
CA MET A 33 -2.25 -0.47 2.19
C MET A 33 -2.73 0.15 3.52
N ASN A 34 -1.95 0.04 4.59
CA ASN A 34 -2.24 0.72 5.86
C ASN A 34 -2.19 2.24 5.71
N GLU A 35 -1.20 2.78 5.01
CA GLU A 35 -1.13 4.23 4.74
C GLU A 35 -2.31 4.68 3.86
N ALA A 36 -2.71 3.87 2.86
CA ALA A 36 -3.90 4.16 2.08
C ALA A 36 -5.17 4.21 2.93
N ALA A 37 -5.35 3.28 3.87
CA ALA A 37 -6.51 3.25 4.77
C ALA A 37 -6.55 4.50 5.67
N ARG A 38 -5.39 4.93 6.18
CA ARG A 38 -5.25 6.18 6.92
C ARG A 38 -5.64 7.39 6.07
N LEU A 39 -5.05 7.54 4.87
CA LEU A 39 -5.35 8.66 3.96
C LEU A 39 -6.82 8.70 3.54
N LEU A 40 -7.45 7.54 3.35
CA LEU A 40 -8.88 7.44 3.03
C LEU A 40 -9.79 7.91 4.16
N SER A 41 -9.36 7.74 5.42
CA SER A 41 -10.11 8.09 6.63
C SER A 41 -9.89 9.54 7.05
N ASP A 42 -8.63 10.00 7.00
CA ASP A 42 -8.23 11.31 7.53
C ASP A 42 -8.42 12.43 6.51
N THR A 43 -8.53 12.11 5.22
CA THR A 43 -8.54 13.11 4.15
C THR A 43 -9.67 12.92 3.14
N LYS A 44 -10.04 14.01 2.47
CA LYS A 44 -11.00 14.02 1.34
C LYS A 44 -10.34 13.86 -0.02
N ARG A 45 -9.05 13.50 -0.06
CA ARG A 45 -8.27 13.47 -1.32
C ARG A 45 -8.85 12.45 -2.31
N PRO A 46 -8.79 12.71 -3.63
CA PRO A 46 -9.25 11.76 -4.63
C PRO A 46 -8.57 10.40 -4.47
N ILE A 47 -9.32 9.31 -4.72
CA ILE A 47 -8.78 7.94 -4.65
C ILE A 47 -7.61 7.76 -5.64
N ALA A 48 -7.69 8.45 -6.79
CA ALA A 48 -6.63 8.51 -7.79
C ALA A 48 -5.29 9.02 -7.21
N GLU A 49 -5.31 10.15 -6.50
CA GLU A 49 -4.11 10.72 -5.88
C GLU A 49 -3.54 9.80 -4.80
N ILE A 50 -4.41 9.20 -3.99
CA ILE A 50 -3.98 8.28 -2.93
C ILE A 50 -3.30 7.06 -3.56
N SER A 51 -3.88 6.49 -4.63
CA SER A 51 -3.29 5.39 -5.39
C SER A 51 -1.89 5.75 -5.91
N GLU A 52 -1.74 6.94 -6.49
CA GLU A 52 -0.46 7.40 -7.02
C GLU A 52 0.58 7.58 -5.90
N GLN A 53 0.19 8.21 -4.79
CA GLN A 53 1.07 8.45 -3.64
C GLN A 53 1.60 7.17 -3.01
N ILE A 54 0.79 6.11 -2.92
CA ILE A 54 1.22 4.81 -2.38
C ILE A 54 1.94 3.94 -3.44
N GLY A 55 2.22 4.49 -4.62
CA GLY A 55 3.00 3.85 -5.67
C GLY A 55 2.21 2.87 -6.56
N TYR A 56 0.93 3.13 -6.79
CA TYR A 56 0.08 2.39 -7.73
C TYR A 56 -0.40 3.29 -8.87
N SER A 57 0.21 3.12 -10.04
CA SER A 57 -0.20 3.83 -11.27
C SER A 57 -1.55 3.35 -11.81
N ASN A 58 -1.99 2.13 -11.45
CA ASN A 58 -3.28 1.58 -11.84
C ASN A 58 -4.23 1.51 -10.64
N GLN A 59 -5.28 2.34 -10.67
CA GLN A 59 -6.27 2.46 -9.61
C GLN A 59 -7.08 1.16 -9.41
N GLY A 60 -7.37 0.41 -10.47
CA GLY A 60 -8.07 -0.87 -10.38
C GLY A 60 -7.27 -1.92 -9.63
N LYS A 61 -5.96 -2.00 -9.89
CA LYS A 61 -5.04 -2.89 -9.16
C LYS A 61 -4.93 -2.50 -7.70
N PHE A 62 -4.84 -1.20 -7.40
CA PHE A 62 -4.90 -0.69 -6.04
C PHE A 62 -6.21 -1.12 -5.35
N ALA A 63 -7.36 -0.84 -5.96
CA ALA A 63 -8.67 -1.14 -5.37
C ALA A 63 -8.87 -2.65 -5.11
N ALA A 64 -8.42 -3.51 -6.03
CA ALA A 64 -8.47 -4.96 -5.86
C ALA A 64 -7.62 -5.44 -4.68
N VAL A 65 -6.39 -4.92 -4.55
CA VAL A 65 -5.50 -5.27 -3.43
C VAL A 65 -6.03 -4.73 -2.12
N PHE A 66 -6.53 -3.49 -2.11
CA PHE A 66 -7.11 -2.86 -0.93
C PHE A 66 -8.33 -3.65 -0.43
N LYS A 67 -9.25 -4.00 -1.33
CA LYS A 67 -10.41 -4.83 -1.01
C LYS A 67 -10.03 -6.21 -0.47
N LYS A 68 -8.98 -6.81 -1.03
CA LYS A 68 -8.47 -8.10 -0.52
C LYS A 68 -7.95 -7.99 0.92
N GLN A 69 -7.39 -6.84 1.31
CA GLN A 69 -6.81 -6.64 2.63
C GLN A 69 -7.84 -6.16 3.68
N PHE A 70 -8.75 -5.27 3.31
CA PHE A 70 -9.70 -4.65 4.25
C PHE A 70 -11.17 -5.08 4.06
N GLY A 71 -11.46 -5.95 3.10
CA GLY A 71 -12.81 -6.44 2.78
C GLY A 71 -13.68 -5.46 1.99
N LEU A 72 -13.35 -4.17 2.00
CA LEU A 72 -14.10 -3.08 1.35
C LEU A 72 -13.28 -2.44 0.23
N SER A 73 -13.92 -1.94 -0.82
CA SER A 73 -13.23 -1.08 -1.78
C SER A 73 -12.78 0.23 -1.12
N PRO A 74 -11.78 0.95 -1.68
CA PRO A 74 -11.33 2.23 -1.13
C PRO A 74 -12.46 3.25 -0.90
N LEU A 75 -13.44 3.28 -1.82
CA LEU A 75 -14.59 4.18 -1.75
C LEU A 75 -15.55 3.77 -0.64
N GLU A 76 -15.88 2.47 -0.54
CA GLU A 76 -16.73 1.93 0.52
C GLU A 76 -16.10 2.13 1.90
N TYR A 77 -14.79 1.90 2.02
CA TYR A 77 -14.03 2.08 3.25
C TYR A 77 -14.09 3.54 3.73
N ARG A 78 -13.83 4.50 2.84
CA ARG A 78 -13.99 5.93 3.15
C ARG A 78 -15.41 6.24 3.61
N ARG A 79 -16.43 5.74 2.91
CA ARG A 79 -17.83 5.99 3.25
C ARG A 79 -18.17 5.44 4.64
N SER A 80 -17.72 4.22 4.95
CA SER A 80 -17.87 3.61 6.29
C SER A 80 -17.27 4.50 7.38
N LYS A 81 -16.02 4.95 7.20
CA LYS A 81 -15.32 5.78 8.20
C LYS A 81 -15.97 7.14 8.41
N ASN A 82 -16.53 7.74 7.36
CA ASN A 82 -17.29 8.99 7.50
C ASN A 82 -18.64 8.81 8.23
N LEU A 83 -19.22 7.60 8.21
CA LEU A 83 -20.43 7.28 8.97
C LEU A 83 -20.13 6.96 10.44
N GLU A 84 -19.00 6.31 10.72
CA GLU A 84 -18.53 6.03 12.10
C GLU A 84 -18.12 7.30 12.87
N ASN A 85 -17.66 8.35 12.16
CA ASN A 85 -17.21 9.61 12.75
C ASN A 85 -18.33 10.68 12.87
N ARG A 86 -19.60 10.28 12.73
CA ARG A 86 -20.78 11.16 12.88
C ARG A 86 -21.54 10.84 14.15
#